data_AF-A0A5C8L1K9-F1
#
_entry.id   AF-A0A5C8L1K9-F1
#
_cell.length_a   1.000
_cell.length_b   1.000
_cell.length_c   1.000
_cell.angle_alpha   90.00
_cell.angle_beta   90.00
_cell.angle_gamma   90.00
#
_symmetry.space_group_name_H-M   'P 1'
#
loop_
_entity.id
_entity.type
_entity.pdbx_description
1 polymer ?
#
loop_
_entity_poly.entity_id
_entity_poly.type
_entity_poly.pdbx_seq_one_letter_code
_entity_poly.pdbx_strand_id
1 'polypeptide(L)'
;MRLLAVLLVALLIALQVRLWSGATGRGEVDRLGEAVATQSRENDRLKLRNDALAAEVDDLKEGEDAVEERARAELGMIRPGEVFYRIVEDAPAPAPERRR
;
A
#
# COMPACT_ATOMS: atom_id res chain seq x y z
N MET A 1 64.70 5.94 -32.46
CA MET A 1 64.25 6.50 -31.16
C MET A 1 62.95 7.30 -31.27
N ARG A 2 62.84 8.32 -32.13
CA ARG A 2 61.63 9.17 -32.25
C ARG A 2 60.36 8.43 -32.71
N LEU A 3 60.49 7.47 -33.63
CA LEU A 3 59.36 6.66 -34.14
C LEU A 3 58.75 5.75 -33.05
N LEU A 4 59.57 5.14 -32.20
CA LEU A 4 59.11 4.32 -31.07
C LEU A 4 58.32 5.17 -30.07
N ALA A 5 58.78 6.39 -29.79
CA ALA A 5 58.08 7.32 -28.91
C ALA A 5 56.71 7.72 -29.48
N VAL A 6 56.61 7.99 -30.80
CA VAL A 6 55.33 8.31 -31.46
C VAL A 6 54.37 7.10 -31.40
N LEU A 7 54.86 5.89 -31.63
CA LEU A 7 54.04 4.68 -31.55
C LEU A 7 53.54 4.42 -30.11
N LEU A 8 54.38 4.63 -29.11
CA LEU A 8 54.00 4.54 -27.69
C LEU A 8 52.95 5.58 -27.32
N VAL A 9 53.07 6.82 -27.81
CA VAL A 9 52.07 7.87 -27.57
C VAL A 9 50.75 7.53 -28.27
N ALA A 10 50.79 7.04 -29.50
CA ALA A 10 49.59 6.60 -30.21
C ALA A 10 48.88 5.44 -29.48
N LEU A 11 49.65 4.46 -28.99
CA LEU A 11 49.13 3.35 -28.19
C LEU A 11 48.53 3.84 -26.86
N LEU A 12 49.19 4.81 -26.22
CA LEU A 12 48.70 5.42 -24.99
C LEU A 12 47.35 6.11 -25.23
N ILE A 13 47.24 6.93 -26.28
CA ILE A 13 45.99 7.61 -26.65
C ILE A 13 44.88 6.59 -26.94
N ALA A 14 45.18 5.53 -27.71
CA ALA A 14 44.22 4.47 -28.00
C ALA A 14 43.72 3.78 -26.71
N LEU A 15 44.62 3.53 -25.75
CA LEU A 15 44.26 2.94 -24.47
C LEU A 15 43.43 3.90 -23.61
N GLN A 16 43.74 5.20 -23.60
CA GLN A 16 42.95 6.22 -22.90
C GLN A 16 41.53 6.30 -23.47
N VAL A 17 41.39 6.31 -24.81
CA VAL A 17 40.09 6.29 -25.49
C VAL A 17 39.30 5.02 -25.15
N ARG A 18 39.96 3.86 -25.17
CA ARG A 18 39.35 2.59 -24.77
C ARG A 18 38.92 2.61 -23.30
N LEU A 19 39.74 3.12 -22.39
CA LEU A 19 39.44 3.19 -20.97
C LEU A 19 38.25 4.13 -20.70
N TRP A 20 38.20 5.28 -21.37
CA TRP A 20 37.06 6.19 -21.29
C TRP A 20 35.81 5.55 -21.88
N SER A 21 35.91 4.79 -22.96
CA SER A 21 34.74 4.05 -23.50
C SER A 21 34.26 2.91 -22.60
N GLY A 22 35.13 2.29 -21.80
CA GLY A 22 34.80 1.18 -20.90
C GLY A 22 34.35 1.61 -19.50
N ALA A 23 34.82 2.77 -19.01
CA ALA A 23 34.55 3.27 -17.66
C ALA A 23 33.57 4.46 -17.61
N THR A 24 33.15 5.00 -18.76
CA THR A 24 32.03 5.96 -18.77
C THR A 24 30.74 5.16 -18.67
N GLY A 25 30.34 4.82 -17.45
CA GLY A 25 29.07 4.22 -17.08
C GLY A 25 27.88 5.11 -17.44
N ARG A 26 27.60 5.25 -18.74
CA ARG A 26 26.36 5.81 -19.30
C ARG A 26 25.57 4.77 -20.08
N GLY A 27 26.22 3.72 -20.60
CA GLY A 27 25.50 2.61 -21.26
C GLY A 27 24.67 1.74 -20.29
N GLU A 28 25.13 1.60 -19.04
CA GLU A 28 24.40 0.88 -17.99
C GLU A 28 23.26 1.73 -17.42
N VAL A 29 23.45 3.06 -17.31
CA VAL A 29 22.50 3.99 -16.70
C VAL A 29 21.31 4.26 -17.63
N ASP A 30 21.54 4.34 -18.94
CA ASP A 30 20.45 4.54 -19.91
C ASP A 30 19.54 3.31 -20.02
N ARG A 31 20.11 2.09 -19.96
CA ARG A 31 19.32 0.85 -19.90
C ARG A 31 18.61 0.64 -18.57
N LEU A 32 19.22 1.03 -17.45
CA LEU A 32 18.57 0.96 -16.13
C LEU A 32 17.48 2.03 -15.99
N GLY A 33 17.67 3.21 -16.60
CA GLY A 33 16.68 4.29 -16.61
C GLY A 33 15.41 3.95 -17.38
N GLU A 34 15.54 3.29 -18.54
CA GLU A 34 14.39 2.92 -19.37
C GLU A 34 13.54 1.79 -18.74
N ALA A 35 14.20 0.83 -18.06
CA ALA A 35 13.52 -0.20 -17.27
C ALA A 35 12.80 0.39 -16.04
N VAL A 36 13.42 1.34 -15.34
CA VAL A 36 12.81 2.04 -14.19
C VAL A 36 11.61 2.88 -14.62
N ALA A 37 11.68 3.57 -15.77
CA ALA A 37 10.57 4.37 -16.28
C ALA A 37 9.35 3.52 -16.65
N THR A 38 9.57 2.35 -17.23
CA THR A 38 8.49 1.42 -17.60
C THR A 38 7.84 0.80 -16.36
N GLN A 39 8.66 0.36 -15.39
CA GLN A 39 8.15 -0.23 -14.16
C GLN A 39 7.42 0.79 -13.26
N SER A 40 7.86 2.06 -13.25
CA SER A 40 7.19 3.12 -12.49
C SER A 40 5.76 3.36 -12.96
N ARG A 41 5.54 3.39 -14.28
CA ARG A 41 4.19 3.60 -14.85
C ARG A 41 3.23 2.46 -14.50
N GLU A 42 3.72 1.22 -14.50
CA GLU A 42 2.92 0.08 -14.08
C GLU A 42 2.61 0.12 -12.57
N ASN A 43 3.59 0.51 -11.75
CA ASN A 43 3.41 0.64 -10.31
C ASN A 43 2.37 1.72 -9.98
N ASP A 44 2.43 2.87 -10.63
CA ASP A 44 1.47 3.97 -10.43
C ASP A 44 0.05 3.56 -10.84
N ARG A 45 -0.09 2.80 -11.94
CA ARG A 45 -1.39 2.25 -12.36
C ARG A 45 -1.93 1.23 -11.36
N LEU A 46 -1.07 0.38 -10.80
CA LEU A 46 -1.46 -0.61 -9.81
C LEU A 46 -1.85 0.04 -8.48
N LYS A 47 -1.12 1.09 -8.06
CA LYS A 47 -1.46 1.88 -6.86
C LYS A 47 -2.83 2.54 -6.97
N LEU A 48 -3.11 3.23 -8.08
CA LEU A 48 -4.43 3.84 -8.31
C LEU A 48 -5.58 2.83 -8.24
N ARG A 49 -5.37 1.60 -8.73
CA ARG A 49 -6.37 0.52 -8.62
C ARG A 49 -6.48 -0.01 -7.20
N ASN A 50 -5.37 -0.14 -6.49
CA ASN A 50 -5.37 -0.60 -5.10
C ASN A 50 -6.10 0.41 -4.20
N ASP A 51 -5.84 1.70 -4.38
CA ASP A 51 -6.49 2.77 -3.63
C ASP A 51 -8.01 2.79 -3.89
N ALA A 52 -8.43 2.60 -5.16
CA ALA A 52 -9.84 2.50 -5.50
C ALA A 52 -10.52 1.26 -4.88
N LEU A 53 -9.86 0.11 -4.93
CA LEU A 53 -10.37 -1.13 -4.32
C LEU A 53 -10.41 -1.05 -2.79
N ALA A 54 -9.43 -0.38 -2.17
CA ALA A 54 -9.42 -0.15 -0.73
C ALA A 54 -10.60 0.71 -0.30
N ALA A 55 -10.88 1.79 -1.04
CA ALA A 55 -12.06 2.62 -0.79
C ALA A 55 -13.37 1.85 -0.96
N GLU A 56 -13.47 0.98 -1.97
CA GLU A 56 -14.66 0.14 -2.20
C GLU A 56 -14.84 -0.89 -1.07
N VAL A 57 -13.76 -1.49 -0.56
CA VAL A 57 -13.80 -2.40 0.58
C VAL A 57 -14.22 -1.68 1.87
N ASP A 58 -13.75 -0.45 2.09
CA ASP A 58 -14.12 0.32 3.28
C ASP A 58 -15.60 0.77 3.21
N ASP A 59 -16.09 1.21 2.05
CA ASP A 59 -17.51 1.55 1.83
C ASP A 59 -18.43 0.33 2.03
N LEU A 60 -18.04 -0.84 1.53
CA LEU A 60 -18.77 -2.10 1.74
C LEU A 60 -18.85 -2.49 3.22
N LYS A 61 -17.75 -2.34 3.96
CA LYS A 61 -17.72 -2.64 5.40
C LYS A 61 -18.59 -1.67 6.20
N GLU A 62 -18.48 -0.37 5.94
CA GLU A 62 -19.32 0.63 6.59
C GLU A 62 -20.81 0.39 6.28
N GLY A 63 -21.12 0.01 5.04
CA GLY A 63 -22.47 -0.37 4.62
C GLY A 63 -23.01 -1.61 5.33
N GLU A 64 -22.20 -2.68 5.43
CA GLU A 64 -22.58 -3.92 6.12
C GLU A 64 -22.76 -3.70 7.64
N ASP A 65 -21.86 -2.94 8.27
CA ASP A 65 -21.92 -2.62 9.70
C ASP A 65 -23.18 -1.78 10.01
N ALA A 66 -23.50 -0.79 9.17
CA ALA A 66 -24.71 0.01 9.33
C ALA A 66 -26.00 -0.81 9.18
N VAL A 67 -26.01 -1.79 8.27
CA VAL A 67 -27.14 -2.72 8.10
C VAL A 67 -27.26 -3.67 9.29
N GLU A 68 -26.16 -4.19 9.81
CA GLU A 68 -26.13 -5.06 10.99
C GLU A 68 -26.63 -4.31 12.24
N GLU A 69 -26.18 -3.08 12.46
CA GLU A 69 -26.63 -2.27 13.59
C GLU A 69 -28.14 -2.00 13.53
N ARG A 70 -28.67 -1.69 12.35
CA ARG A 70 -30.11 -1.52 12.14
C ARG A 70 -30.90 -2.81 12.38
N ALA A 71 -30.41 -3.96 11.92
CA ALA A 71 -31.05 -5.25 12.15
C ALA A 71 -31.06 -5.64 13.64
N ARG A 72 -29.97 -5.33 14.38
CA ARG A 72 -29.87 -5.55 15.82
C ARG A 72 -30.76 -4.60 16.62
N ALA A 73 -30.78 -3.31 16.27
CA ALA A 73 -31.50 -2.28 17.01
C ALA A 73 -33.02 -2.27 16.73
N GLU A 74 -33.43 -2.41 15.47
CA GLU A 74 -34.84 -2.29 15.07
C GLU A 74 -35.57 -3.65 15.08
N LEU A 75 -34.90 -4.72 14.64
CA LEU A 75 -35.52 -6.03 14.46
C LEU A 75 -35.18 -7.01 15.59
N GLY A 76 -34.28 -6.63 16.51
CA GLY A 76 -33.81 -7.51 17.59
C GLY A 76 -33.15 -8.78 17.06
N MET A 77 -32.62 -8.76 15.84
CA MET A 77 -31.97 -9.91 15.24
C MET A 77 -30.63 -10.18 15.93
N ILE A 78 -30.39 -11.45 16.27
CA ILE A 78 -29.16 -11.93 16.91
C ILE A 78 -28.57 -13.07 16.06
N ARG A 79 -27.24 -13.19 16.01
CA ARG A 79 -26.63 -14.27 15.22
C ARG A 79 -26.84 -15.63 15.90
N PRO A 80 -26.88 -16.74 15.13
CA PRO A 80 -26.96 -18.08 15.70
C PRO A 80 -25.78 -18.34 16.66
N GLY A 81 -26.08 -18.63 17.93
CA GLY A 81 -25.07 -18.88 18.97
C GLY A 81 -24.63 -17.65 19.79
N GLU A 82 -25.21 -16.48 19.54
CA GLU A 82 -24.94 -15.24 20.29
C GLU A 82 -25.88 -15.12 21.51
N VAL A 83 -25.37 -14.68 22.66
CA VAL A 83 -26.16 -14.47 23.90
C VAL A 83 -26.41 -12.98 24.09
N PHE A 84 -27.67 -12.57 23.95
CA PHE A 84 -28.07 -11.15 24.07
C PHE A 84 -28.44 -10.79 25.50
N TYR A 85 -27.73 -9.82 26.07
CA TYR A 85 -28.00 -9.27 27.40
C TYR A 85 -28.66 -7.89 27.27
N ARG A 86 -29.91 -7.76 27.73
CA ARG A 86 -30.59 -6.46 27.84
C ARG A 86 -30.61 -6.02 29.30
N ILE A 87 -29.85 -4.98 29.60
CA ILE A 87 -29.87 -4.35 30.92
C ILE A 87 -31.12 -3.49 30.98
N VAL A 88 -32.08 -3.86 31.84
CA VAL A 88 -33.25 -3.04 32.16
C VAL A 88 -32.95 -2.43 33.53
N GLU A 89 -32.97 -1.11 33.64
CA GLU A 89 -32.89 -0.47 34.97
C GLU A 89 -34.15 -0.87 35.75
N ASP A 90 -33.95 -1.54 36.88
CA ASP A 90 -35.02 -2.09 37.69
C ASP A 90 -36.03 -1.00 38.06
N ALA A 91 -37.31 -1.31 37.83
CA ALA A 91 -38.44 -0.49 38.26
C ALA A 91 -38.27 -0.11 39.74
N PRO A 92 -38.60 1.14 40.13
CA PRO A 92 -38.35 1.64 41.48
C PRO A 92 -38.99 0.70 42.49
N ALA A 93 -38.16 0.22 43.42
CA ALA A 93 -38.53 -0.77 44.43
C ALA A 93 -39.83 -0.36 45.15
N PRO A 94 -40.79 -1.29 45.35
CA PRO A 94 -42.06 -0.95 45.97
C PRO A 94 -41.83 -0.43 47.39
N ALA A 95 -42.38 0.75 47.66
CA ALA A 95 -42.25 1.44 48.95
C ALA A 95 -42.75 0.54 50.09
N PRO A 96 -42.04 0.49 51.24
CA PRO A 96 -42.38 -0.43 52.31
C PRO A 96 -43.77 -0.08 52.87
N GLU A 97 -44.66 -1.06 52.79
CA GLU A 97 -46.01 -1.01 53.34
C GLU A 97 -45.92 -0.78 54.85
N ARG A 98 -46.20 0.45 55.28
CA ARG A 98 -46.28 0.79 56.70
C ARG A 98 -47.52 0.13 57.27
N ARG A 99 -47.34 -1.05 57.89
CA ARG A 99 -48.36 -1.64 58.79
C ARG A 99 -48.71 -0.61 59.87
N ARG A 100 -49.98 -0.22 59.88
CA ARG A 100 -50.64 0.43 61.03
C ARG A 100 -51.23 -0.63 61.94
#